data_AF-Q8CLI2-F1
#
_entry.id   AF-Q8CLI2-F1
#
_cell.length_a   1.000
_cell.length_b   1.000
_cell.length_c   1.000
_cell.angle_alpha   90.00
_cell.angle_beta   90.00
_cell.angle_gamma   90.00
#
_symmetry.space_group_name_H-M   'P 1'
#
loop_
_entity.id
_entity.type
_entity.pdbx_description
1 polymer ?
#
loop_
_entity_poly.entity_id
_entity_poly.type
_entity_poly.pdbx_seq_one_letter_code
_entity_poly.pdbx_strand_id
1 'polypeptide(L)'
;MIFQQQYLYWLAGVVLLIVAVMSFRDKANPRRLTTGLFWGLYGLIFLVGDWTYRLANALAGEGPDEKRVLNIIVGLVVVVMALIAGFGGVKLGSYHQRTPQEREVSAKRLGNRLFIPALAIPLVTVIGVLLFNNIPALQ
;
A
#
# COMPACT_ATOMS: atom_id res chain seq x y z
N MET A 1 -9.13 8.71 -20.06
CA MET A 1 -8.03 8.79 -19.07
C MET A 1 -8.24 7.97 -17.78
N ILE A 2 -9.44 7.47 -17.45
CA ILE A 2 -9.71 6.66 -16.23
C ILE A 2 -9.02 5.26 -16.25
N PHE A 3 -8.78 4.70 -17.43
CA PHE A 3 -8.29 3.33 -17.61
C PHE A 3 -6.89 3.10 -16.97
N GLN A 4 -5.93 4.03 -17.15
CA GLN A 4 -4.55 3.82 -16.69
C GLN A 4 -4.37 3.91 -15.16
N GLN A 5 -5.02 4.89 -14.51
CA GLN A 5 -4.90 5.08 -13.06
C GLN A 5 -5.59 3.96 -12.28
N GLN A 6 -6.73 3.47 -12.78
CA GLN A 6 -7.47 2.39 -12.14
C GLN A 6 -6.66 1.08 -12.07
N TYR A 7 -5.87 0.75 -13.10
CA TYR A 7 -4.98 -0.42 -13.04
C TYR A 7 -3.89 -0.30 -12.00
N LEU A 8 -3.33 0.90 -11.83
CA LEU A 8 -2.33 1.14 -10.80
C LEU A 8 -2.93 0.96 -9.40
N TYR A 9 -4.17 1.39 -9.20
CA TYR A 9 -4.88 1.18 -7.93
C TYR A 9 -5.20 -0.30 -7.68
N TRP A 10 -5.61 -1.03 -8.71
CA TRP A 10 -5.82 -2.48 -8.59
C TRP A 10 -4.53 -3.22 -8.27
N LEU A 11 -3.44 -2.90 -8.98
CA LEU A 11 -2.14 -3.49 -8.72
C LEU A 11 -1.68 -3.20 -7.28
N ALA A 12 -1.76 -1.94 -6.85
CA ALA A 12 -1.41 -1.54 -5.49
C ALA A 12 -2.28 -2.27 -4.45
N GLY A 13 -3.60 -2.34 -4.67
CA GLY A 13 -4.52 -3.06 -3.79
C GLY A 13 -4.16 -4.54 -3.66
N VAL A 14 -3.90 -5.24 -4.77
CA VAL A 14 -3.49 -6.65 -4.77
C VAL A 14 -2.18 -6.85 -4.01
N VAL A 15 -1.17 -6.00 -4.27
CA VAL A 15 0.12 -6.08 -3.57
C VAL A 15 -0.08 -5.88 -2.06
N LEU A 16 -0.90 -4.91 -1.65
CA LEU A 16 -1.21 -4.68 -0.23
C LEU A 16 -1.97 -5.85 0.40
N LEU A 17 -2.88 -6.50 -0.32
CA LEU A 17 -3.55 -7.70 0.15
C LEU A 17 -2.59 -8.89 0.30
N ILE A 18 -1.62 -9.05 -0.60
CA ILE A 18 -0.55 -10.04 -0.44
C ILE A 18 0.24 -9.74 0.84
N VAL A 19 0.62 -8.49 1.08
CA VAL A 19 1.29 -8.06 2.32
C VAL A 19 0.42 -8.33 3.55
N ALA A 20 -0.90 -8.14 3.46
CA ALA A 20 -1.83 -8.47 4.53
C ALA A 20 -1.82 -9.97 4.85
N VAL A 21 -1.91 -10.84 3.83
CA VAL A 21 -1.83 -12.30 4.00
C VAL A 21 -0.49 -12.72 4.58
N MET A 22 0.62 -12.15 4.08
CA MET A 22 1.95 -12.40 4.63
C MET A 22 2.04 -11.97 6.11
N SER A 23 1.49 -10.80 6.44
CA SER A 23 1.44 -10.26 7.79
C SER A 23 0.62 -11.15 8.73
N PHE A 24 -0.53 -11.66 8.30
CA PHE A 24 -1.34 -12.60 9.08
C PHE A 24 -0.61 -13.94 9.34
N ARG A 25 0.23 -14.37 8.39
CA ARG A 25 1.02 -15.61 8.47
C ARG A 25 2.36 -15.44 9.19
N ASP A 26 2.78 -14.21 9.48
CA ASP A 26 4.05 -13.93 10.16
C ASP A 26 3.96 -14.33 11.65
N LYS A 27 4.47 -15.51 11.97
CA LYS A 27 4.52 -16.03 13.35
C LYS A 27 5.51 -15.27 14.23
N ALA A 28 6.50 -14.57 13.65
CA ALA A 28 7.47 -13.78 14.38
C ALA A 28 6.93 -12.38 14.77
N ASN A 29 5.74 -12.02 14.31
CA ASN A 29 5.08 -10.76 14.65
C ASN A 29 4.06 -10.96 15.79
N PRO A 30 4.28 -10.37 16.98
CA PRO A 30 3.34 -10.48 18.11
C PRO A 30 2.01 -9.76 17.84
N ARG A 31 1.96 -8.87 16.85
CA ARG A 31 0.78 -8.11 16.42
C ARG A 31 0.34 -8.47 15.00
N ARG A 32 0.61 -9.71 14.56
CA ARG A 32 0.31 -10.19 13.19
C ARG A 32 -1.14 -9.97 12.75
N LEU A 33 -2.10 -10.10 13.68
CA LEU A 33 -3.53 -9.91 13.39
C LEU A 33 -3.86 -8.44 13.11
N THR A 34 -3.42 -7.52 13.97
CA THR A 34 -3.67 -6.09 13.80
C THR A 34 -2.85 -5.50 12.65
N THR A 35 -1.64 -6.01 12.42
CA THR A 35 -0.79 -5.64 11.28
C THR A 35 -1.41 -6.13 9.97
N GLY A 36 -1.84 -7.40 9.90
CA GLY A 36 -2.55 -7.94 8.74
C GLY A 36 -3.87 -7.23 8.46
N LEU A 37 -4.63 -6.88 9.51
CA LEU A 37 -5.87 -6.12 9.38
C LEU A 37 -5.62 -4.73 8.81
N PHE A 38 -4.60 -4.02 9.30
CA PHE A 38 -4.21 -2.72 8.77
C PHE A 38 -3.92 -2.78 7.26
N TRP A 39 -3.05 -3.71 6.85
CA TRP A 39 -2.70 -3.88 5.43
C TRP A 39 -3.88 -4.38 4.59
N GLY A 40 -4.75 -5.20 5.17
CA GLY A 40 -5.96 -5.72 4.52
C GLY A 40 -6.97 -4.61 4.25
N LEU A 41 -7.30 -3.81 5.27
CA LEU A 41 -8.15 -2.63 5.14
C LEU A 41 -7.58 -1.66 4.10
N TYR A 42 -6.26 -1.45 4.12
CA TYR A 42 -5.61 -0.56 3.18
C TYR A 42 -5.71 -1.05 1.73
N GLY A 43 -5.43 -2.34 1.50
CA GLY A 43 -5.56 -2.95 0.18
C GLY A 43 -7.00 -2.92 -0.35
N LEU A 44 -7.99 -3.14 0.52
CA LEU A 44 -9.41 -3.08 0.15
C LEU A 44 -9.83 -1.67 -0.30
N ILE A 45 -9.35 -0.61 0.37
CA ILE A 45 -9.62 0.77 -0.05
C ILE A 45 -9.12 1.02 -1.48
N PHE A 46 -7.94 0.50 -1.83
CA PHE A 46 -7.36 0.63 -3.17
C PHE A 46 -8.12 -0.14 -4.26
N LEU A 47 -8.92 -1.15 -3.88
CA LEU A 47 -9.78 -1.89 -4.79
C LEU A 47 -11.19 -1.29 -4.94
N VAL A 48 -11.49 -0.23 -4.19
CA VAL A 48 -12.74 0.52 -4.33
C VAL A 48 -12.78 1.18 -5.72
N GLY A 49 -13.82 0.87 -6.48
CA GLY A 49 -14.08 1.47 -7.79
C GLY A 49 -15.51 1.24 -8.24
N ASP A 50 -15.75 1.34 -9.56
CA ASP A 50 -17.11 1.28 -10.11
C ASP A 50 -17.86 -0.02 -9.77
N TRP A 51 -17.13 -1.13 -9.67
CA TRP A 51 -17.68 -2.43 -9.30
C TRP A 51 -18.14 -2.48 -7.84
N THR A 52 -17.51 -1.71 -6.95
CA THR A 52 -17.81 -1.68 -5.52
C THR A 52 -19.14 -0.99 -5.25
N TYR A 53 -19.48 0.05 -6.03
CA TYR A 53 -20.81 0.66 -5.98
C TYR A 53 -21.89 -0.36 -6.33
N ARG A 54 -21.69 -1.15 -7.42
CA ARG A 54 -22.65 -2.20 -7.82
C ARG A 54 -22.83 -3.27 -6.74
N LEU A 55 -21.74 -3.70 -6.10
CA LEU A 55 -21.80 -4.69 -5.01
C LEU A 55 -22.50 -4.11 -3.76
N ALA A 56 -22.20 -2.86 -3.41
CA ALA A 56 -22.86 -2.16 -2.30
C ALA A 56 -24.38 -2.03 -2.56
N ASN A 57 -24.78 -1.72 -3.80
CA ASN A 57 -26.19 -1.65 -4.19
C ASN A 57 -26.90 -2.99 -4.06
N ALA A 58 -26.24 -4.09 -4.44
CA ALA A 58 -26.79 -5.44 -4.32
C ALA A 58 -26.97 -5.90 -2.86
N LEU A 59 -26.18 -5.36 -1.93
CA LEU A 59 -26.21 -5.73 -0.50
C LEU A 59 -27.05 -4.78 0.36
N ALA A 60 -27.12 -3.49 0.02
CA ALA A 60 -27.73 -2.45 0.85
C ALA A 60 -29.16 -2.06 0.44
N GLY A 61 -29.62 -2.44 -0.75
CA GLY A 61 -30.90 -2.00 -1.31
C GLY A 61 -30.88 -0.53 -1.75
N GLU A 62 -31.75 -0.15 -2.68
CA GLU A 62 -31.81 1.22 -3.22
C GLU A 62 -32.02 2.24 -2.08
N GLY A 63 -31.04 3.13 -1.87
CA GLY A 63 -30.99 4.11 -0.78
C GLY A 63 -30.08 5.31 -1.12
N PRO A 64 -30.09 6.39 -0.31
CA PRO A 64 -29.61 7.72 -0.69
C PRO A 64 -28.12 7.77 -1.05
N ASP A 65 -27.77 8.55 -2.07
CA ASP A 65 -26.41 8.84 -2.58
C ASP A 65 -25.36 7.76 -2.26
N GLU A 66 -25.39 6.66 -3.02
CA GLU A 66 -24.51 5.48 -2.90
C GLU A 66 -23.03 5.86 -2.74
N LYS A 67 -22.59 6.88 -3.48
CA LYS A 67 -21.21 7.40 -3.43
C LYS A 67 -20.88 8.04 -2.08
N ARG A 68 -21.84 8.75 -1.47
CA ARG A 68 -21.64 9.43 -0.19
C ARG A 68 -21.48 8.41 0.94
N VAL A 69 -22.32 7.38 0.97
CA VAL A 69 -22.24 6.33 1.99
C VAL A 69 -20.90 5.61 1.90
N LEU A 70 -20.47 5.23 0.69
CA LEU A 70 -19.19 4.55 0.51
C LEU A 70 -18.01 5.43 0.95
N ASN A 71 -18.02 6.73 0.61
CA ASN A 71 -16.98 7.66 1.04
C ASN A 71 -16.93 7.81 2.57
N ILE A 72 -18.08 7.82 3.24
CA ILE A 72 -18.16 7.83 4.71
C ILE A 72 -17.56 6.54 5.29
N ILE A 73 -17.88 5.38 4.71
CA ILE A 73 -17.31 4.08 5.12
C ILE A 73 -15.80 4.08 4.94
N VAL A 74 -15.29 4.52 3.78
CA VAL A 74 -13.85 4.63 3.52
C VAL A 74 -13.20 5.56 4.55
N GLY A 75 -13.80 6.72 4.82
CA GLY A 75 -13.32 7.64 5.85
C GLY A 75 -13.26 7.00 7.25
N LEU A 76 -14.30 6.25 7.63
CA LEU A 76 -14.34 5.52 8.89
C LEU A 76 -13.24 4.44 8.95
N VAL A 77 -13.05 3.67 7.87
CA VAL A 77 -11.97 2.67 7.79
C VAL A 77 -10.60 3.33 7.95
N VAL A 78 -10.38 4.49 7.32
CA VAL A 78 -9.13 5.25 7.49
C VAL A 78 -8.92 5.68 8.94
N VAL A 79 -9.96 6.13 9.64
CA VAL A 79 -9.88 6.46 11.08
C VAL A 79 -9.53 5.22 11.90
N VAL A 80 -10.17 4.07 11.65
CA VAL A 80 -9.84 2.80 12.32
C VAL A 80 -8.38 2.42 12.07
N MET A 81 -7.89 2.54 10.84
CA MET A 81 -6.49 2.29 10.51
C MET A 81 -5.54 3.22 11.26
N ALA A 82 -5.86 4.51 11.35
CA ALA A 82 -5.08 5.49 12.08
C ALA A 82 -5.01 5.15 13.58
N LEU A 83 -6.11 4.69 14.19
CA LEU A 83 -6.13 4.22 15.57
C LEU A 83 -5.28 2.95 15.75
N ILE A 84 -5.41 1.96 14.86
CA ILE A 84 -4.58 0.74 14.88
C ILE A 84 -3.09 1.11 14.84
N ALA A 85 -2.70 2.03 13.95
CA ALA A 85 -1.32 2.49 13.82
C ALA A 85 -0.87 3.30 15.05
N GLY A 86 -1.68 4.27 15.49
CA GLY A 86 -1.39 5.19 16.59
C GLY A 86 -1.24 4.50 17.95
N PHE A 87 -1.99 3.43 18.20
CA PHE A 87 -1.83 2.60 19.41
C PHE A 87 -0.75 1.52 19.28
N GLY A 88 0.08 1.55 18.23
CA GLY A 88 1.18 0.59 18.04
C GLY A 88 0.71 -0.82 17.67
N GLY A 89 -0.46 -0.95 17.06
CA GLY A 89 -1.02 -2.21 16.55
C GLY A 89 -0.33 -2.70 15.27
N VAL A 90 0.45 -1.86 14.60
CA VAL A 90 1.31 -2.25 13.47
C VAL A 90 2.72 -2.43 13.99
N LYS A 91 3.24 -3.67 13.95
CA LYS A 91 4.62 -3.97 14.34
C LYS A 91 5.33 -4.77 13.25
N LEU A 92 6.64 -4.55 13.15
CA LEU A 92 7.51 -5.41 12.37
C LEU A 92 7.72 -6.73 13.14
N GLY A 93 7.77 -7.84 12.39
CA GLY A 93 8.22 -9.11 12.94
C GLY A 93 9.66 -9.01 13.47
N SER A 94 10.03 -9.91 14.38
CA SER A 94 11.41 -10.07 14.82
C SER A 94 12.27 -10.63 13.68
N TYR A 95 12.71 -9.76 12.78
CA TYR A 95 13.77 -10.07 11.83
C TYR A 95 15.08 -9.70 12.50
N HIS A 96 15.98 -10.67 12.64
CA HIS A 96 17.33 -10.54 13.20
C HIS A 96 17.96 -9.20 12.77
N GLN A 97 17.82 -8.17 13.61
CA GLN A 97 18.36 -6.87 13.29
C GLN A 97 19.86 -6.98 13.51
N ARG A 98 20.64 -6.77 12.44
CA ARG A 98 22.10 -6.75 12.51
C ARG A 98 22.56 -5.83 13.63
N THR A 99 23.56 -6.29 14.37
CA THR A 99 24.13 -5.54 15.50
C THR A 99 24.69 -4.20 15.02
N PRO A 100 24.81 -3.20 15.91
CA PRO A 100 25.41 -1.91 15.56
C PRO A 100 26.78 -2.06 14.88
N GLN A 101 27.61 -3.00 15.36
CA GLN A 101 28.93 -3.26 14.79
C GLN A 101 28.85 -3.83 13.36
N GLU A 102 27.94 -4.77 13.11
CA GLU A 102 27.73 -5.33 11.77
C GLU A 102 27.19 -4.29 10.77
N ARG A 103 26.38 -3.33 11.25
CA ARG A 103 25.89 -2.22 10.43
C ARG A 103 27.02 -1.29 10.01
N GLU A 104 27.92 -0.94 10.92
CA GLU A 104 29.08 -0.09 10.61
C GLU A 104 30.03 -0.74 9.60
N VAL A 105 30.33 -2.03 9.76
CA VAL A 105 31.18 -2.77 8.81
C VAL A 105 30.53 -2.82 7.43
N SER A 106 29.22 -3.08 7.37
CA SER A 106 28.48 -3.07 6.11
C SER A 106 28.40 -1.68 5.48
N ALA A 107 28.24 -0.62 6.29
CA ALA A 107 28.19 0.77 5.84
C ALA A 107 29.54 1.20 5.24
N LYS A 108 30.66 0.86 5.89
CA LYS A 108 32.01 1.10 5.35
C LYS A 108 32.26 0.33 4.05
N ARG A 109 31.75 -0.90 3.94
CA ARG A 109 31.88 -1.73 2.73
C ARG A 109 31.05 -1.20 1.55
N LEU A 110 29.82 -0.75 1.80
CA LEU A 110 28.89 -0.28 0.76
C LEU A 110 29.13 1.19 0.37
N GLY A 111 29.58 2.02 1.32
CA GLY A 111 29.82 3.44 1.11
C GLY A 111 28.67 4.13 0.38
N ASN A 112 28.99 4.92 -0.65
CA ASN A 112 28.00 5.67 -1.43
C ASN A 112 27.06 4.77 -2.27
N ARG A 113 27.40 3.48 -2.47
CA ARG A 113 26.52 2.56 -3.22
C ARG A 113 25.21 2.30 -2.49
N LEU A 114 25.14 2.59 -1.19
CA LEU A 114 23.89 2.54 -0.41
C LEU A 114 22.82 3.51 -0.94
N PHE A 115 23.24 4.59 -1.61
CA PHE A 115 22.32 5.58 -2.18
C PHE A 115 21.80 5.20 -3.57
N ILE A 116 22.41 4.22 -4.26
CA ILE A 116 21.99 3.83 -5.62
C ILE A 116 20.51 3.42 -5.66
N PRO A 117 20.00 2.55 -4.76
CA PRO A 117 18.58 2.18 -4.76
C PRO A 117 17.66 3.38 -4.49
N ALA A 118 18.08 4.29 -3.61
CA ALA A 118 17.30 5.48 -3.26
C ALA A 118 17.25 6.50 -4.42
N LEU A 119 18.37 6.74 -5.10
CA LEU A 119 18.47 7.65 -6.25
C LEU A 119 17.89 7.05 -7.54
N ALA A 120 17.86 5.72 -7.66
CA ALA A 120 17.25 5.04 -8.80
C ALA A 120 15.74 5.35 -8.89
N ILE A 121 15.05 5.47 -7.76
CA ILE A 121 13.60 5.76 -7.73
C ILE A 121 13.26 7.07 -8.48
N PRO A 122 13.79 8.26 -8.10
CA PRO A 122 13.48 9.49 -8.81
C PRO A 122 14.06 9.49 -10.23
N LEU A 123 15.25 8.92 -10.45
CA LEU A 123 15.86 8.89 -11.77
C LEU A 123 15.02 8.10 -12.79
N VAL A 124 14.61 6.88 -12.43
CA VAL A 124 13.74 6.04 -13.27
C VAL A 124 12.39 6.73 -13.47
N THR A 125 11.87 7.41 -12.44
CA THR A 125 10.61 8.17 -12.56
C THR A 125 10.74 9.30 -13.59
N VAL A 126 11.79 10.11 -13.52
CA VAL A 126 12.05 11.21 -14.48
C VAL A 126 12.23 10.66 -15.89
N ILE A 127 13.05 9.62 -16.06
CA ILE A 127 13.26 8.97 -17.36
C ILE A 127 11.93 8.45 -17.92
N GLY A 128 11.15 7.74 -17.11
CA GLY A 128 9.85 7.21 -17.50
C GLY A 128 8.91 8.31 -17.96
N VAL A 129 8.72 9.36 -17.16
CA VAL A 129 7.85 10.50 -17.49
C VAL A 129 8.30 11.17 -18.79
N LEU A 130 9.59 11.42 -18.96
CA LEU A 130 10.11 12.06 -20.18
C LEU A 130 9.93 11.16 -21.42
N LEU A 131 10.16 9.84 -21.31
CA LEU A 131 9.96 8.92 -22.43
C LEU A 131 8.48 8.81 -22.80
N PHE A 132 7.59 8.60 -21.82
CA PHE A 132 6.15 8.46 -22.07
C PHE A 132 5.54 9.76 -22.64
N ASN A 133 5.97 10.92 -22.15
CA ASN A 133 5.43 12.21 -22.62
C ASN A 133 5.87 12.56 -24.05
N ASN A 134 6.92 11.95 -24.58
CA ASN A 134 7.47 12.24 -25.92
C ASN A 134 7.19 11.14 -26.96
N ILE A 135 6.37 10.13 -26.64
CA ILE A 135 5.91 9.12 -27.60
C ILE A 135 4.54 9.55 -28.14
N PRO A 136 4.42 9.95 -29.42
CA PRO A 136 3.16 10.45 -29.99
C PRO A 136 2.01 9.43 -29.99
N ALA A 137 2.34 8.13 -29.90
CA ALA A 137 1.37 7.04 -29.83
C ALA A 137 0.73 6.83 -28.45
N LEU A 138 1.20 7.56 -27.41
CA LEU A 138 0.73 7.45 -26.01
C LEU A 138 0.19 8.78 -25.44
N GLN A 139 0.15 9.84 -26.26
CA GLN A 139 -0.52 11.12 -25.95
C GLN A 139 -2.00 11.05 -26.33
#